data_AF-A0A2V9DBQ6-F1
#
_entry.id   AF-A0A2V9DBQ6-F1
#
_cell.length_a   1.000
_cell.length_b   1.000
_cell.length_c   1.000
_cell.angle_alpha   90.00
_cell.angle_beta   90.00
_cell.angle_gamma   90.00
#
_symmetry.space_group_name_H-M   'P 1'
#
loop_
_entity.id
_entity.type
_entity.pdbx_description
1 polymer ?
#
loop_
_entity_poly.entity_id
_entity_poly.type
_entity_poly.pdbx_seq_one_letter_code
_entity_poly.pdbx_strand_id
1 'polypeptide(L)'
;MKRLALLALGVIAVSISALAQAPDDAAAKAVLALPANLREAAGVIKWKPDFTYDTLKKGTNNLACYDLSGMPKHPPFTVECTTMANLDRVAQNLKFEAQGDKTKDLLDAAEKDGTRLKPQYGSVWYHFMGADQEHARMHMTIAVPGATTQSTGLPDKAGQGVWIMNAGTSTAHLMTPGE
;
A
#
# COMPACT_ATOMS: atom_id res chain seq x y z
N MET A 1 -26.19 27.54 -67.28
CA MET A 1 -26.89 26.23 -67.21
C MET A 1 -26.38 25.47 -65.99
N LYS A 2 -27.32 24.84 -65.26
CA LYS A 2 -27.23 24.09 -64.00
C LYS A 2 -25.89 23.38 -63.69
N ARG A 3 -25.48 23.41 -62.41
CA ARG A 3 -25.38 22.23 -61.51
C ARG A 3 -25.13 22.64 -60.06
N LEU A 4 -26.09 22.35 -59.19
CA LEU A 4 -25.92 22.27 -57.74
C LEU A 4 -24.96 21.11 -57.41
N ALA A 5 -24.12 21.28 -56.39
CA ALA A 5 -23.60 20.15 -55.61
C ALA A 5 -23.40 20.60 -54.16
N LEU A 6 -24.32 20.17 -53.29
CA LEU A 6 -24.15 20.13 -51.85
C LEU A 6 -22.99 19.18 -51.51
N LEU A 7 -22.11 19.59 -50.59
CA LEU A 7 -21.17 18.67 -49.94
C LEU A 7 -21.23 18.88 -48.43
N ALA A 8 -21.55 17.78 -47.77
CA ALA A 8 -22.01 17.67 -46.40
C ALA A 8 -20.89 17.84 -45.37
N LEU A 9 -21.29 18.39 -44.24
CA LEU A 9 -20.52 18.57 -43.02
C LEU A 9 -20.24 17.20 -42.36
N GLY A 10 -19.01 16.71 -42.43
CA GLY A 10 -18.57 15.51 -41.72
C GLY A 10 -17.99 15.87 -40.35
N VAL A 11 -18.81 15.79 -39.30
CA VAL A 11 -18.31 15.84 -37.91
C VAL A 11 -17.67 14.50 -37.59
N ILE A 12 -16.34 14.46 -37.56
CA ILE A 12 -15.59 13.30 -37.08
C ILE A 12 -15.63 13.33 -35.55
N ALA A 13 -16.54 12.56 -34.96
CA ALA A 13 -16.49 12.24 -33.54
C ALA A 13 -15.32 11.25 -33.32
N VAL A 14 -14.18 11.76 -32.82
CA VAL A 14 -13.10 10.91 -32.31
C VAL A 14 -13.56 10.37 -30.96
N SER A 15 -14.13 9.17 -30.96
CA SER A 15 -14.37 8.41 -29.74
C SER A 15 -13.02 8.03 -29.14
N ILE A 16 -12.58 8.77 -28.12
CA ILE A 16 -11.46 8.35 -27.26
C ILE A 16 -12.01 7.20 -26.40
N SER A 17 -11.95 5.99 -26.95
CA SER A 17 -12.10 4.79 -26.14
C SER A 17 -10.94 4.75 -25.17
N ALA A 18 -11.18 5.09 -23.91
CA ALA A 18 -10.29 4.73 -22.82
C ALA A 18 -10.17 3.20 -22.83
N LEU A 19 -9.11 2.68 -23.46
CA LEU A 19 -8.75 1.29 -23.36
C LEU A 19 -8.44 1.03 -21.89
N ALA A 20 -9.35 0.32 -21.22
CA ALA A 20 -9.03 -0.37 -19.98
C ALA A 20 -7.90 -1.34 -20.31
N GLN A 21 -6.66 -0.91 -20.09
CA GLN A 21 -5.51 -1.81 -20.18
C GLN A 21 -5.75 -2.90 -19.14
N ALA A 22 -5.78 -4.16 -19.59
CA ALA A 22 -5.75 -5.29 -18.66
C ALA A 22 -4.61 -5.05 -17.67
N PRO A 23 -4.81 -5.30 -16.36
CA PRO A 23 -3.74 -5.13 -15.40
C PRO A 23 -2.53 -5.94 -15.89
N ASP A 24 -1.37 -5.29 -15.98
CA ASP A 24 -0.09 -5.99 -16.03
C ASP A 24 -0.07 -7.04 -14.91
N ASP A 25 0.57 -8.18 -15.11
CA ASP A 25 0.66 -9.28 -14.13
C ASP A 25 1.12 -8.76 -12.75
N ALA A 26 2.05 -7.79 -12.76
CA ALA A 26 2.48 -7.08 -11.55
C ALA A 26 1.36 -6.30 -10.85
N ALA A 27 0.46 -5.67 -11.62
CA ALA A 27 -0.67 -4.93 -11.07
C ALA A 27 -1.77 -5.86 -10.52
N ALA A 28 -2.01 -6.99 -11.19
CA ALA A 28 -2.93 -8.01 -10.70
C ALA A 28 -2.43 -8.65 -9.40
N LYS A 29 -1.12 -8.94 -9.32
CA LYS A 29 -0.47 -9.50 -8.13
C LYS A 29 -0.55 -8.56 -6.93
N ALA A 30 -0.23 -7.28 -7.09
CA ALA A 30 -0.15 -6.33 -5.97
C ALA A 30 -1.49 -6.17 -5.23
N VAL A 31 -2.62 -6.18 -5.95
CA VAL A 31 -3.95 -6.02 -5.35
C VAL A 31 -4.46 -7.28 -4.64
N LEU A 32 -3.73 -8.39 -4.66
CA LEU A 32 -4.12 -9.61 -3.93
C LEU A 32 -4.19 -9.40 -2.41
N ALA A 33 -3.41 -8.45 -1.87
CA ALA A 33 -3.52 -8.05 -0.46
C ALA A 33 -4.88 -7.43 -0.09
N LEU A 34 -5.70 -7.00 -1.05
CA LEU A 34 -6.99 -6.40 -0.75
C LEU A 34 -8.14 -7.40 -0.75
N PRO A 35 -9.17 -7.18 0.09
CA PRO A 35 -10.51 -7.70 -0.12
C PRO A 35 -11.01 -7.41 -1.55
N ALA A 36 -11.75 -8.35 -2.14
CA ALA A 36 -12.14 -8.30 -3.56
C ALA A 36 -12.84 -6.99 -3.96
N ASN A 37 -13.69 -6.45 -3.09
CA ASN A 37 -14.45 -5.23 -3.32
C ASN A 37 -13.60 -3.94 -3.35
N LEU A 38 -12.34 -3.98 -2.91
CA LEU A 38 -11.45 -2.81 -2.89
C LEU A 38 -10.45 -2.81 -4.06
N ARG A 39 -10.24 -3.96 -4.74
CA ARG A 39 -9.18 -4.16 -5.74
C ARG A 39 -9.30 -3.25 -6.96
N GLU A 40 -10.53 -3.05 -7.45
CA GLU A 40 -10.77 -2.28 -8.67
C GLU A 40 -10.40 -0.79 -8.48
N ALA A 41 -10.74 -0.22 -7.32
CA ALA A 41 -10.50 1.19 -7.04
C ALA A 41 -9.07 1.52 -6.59
N ALA A 42 -8.30 0.53 -6.14
CA ALA A 42 -6.94 0.73 -5.64
C ALA A 42 -5.93 1.13 -6.71
N GLY A 43 -5.04 2.06 -6.38
CA GLY A 43 -3.86 2.34 -7.18
C GLY A 43 -2.78 1.27 -6.99
N VAL A 44 -1.91 1.11 -7.97
CA VAL A 44 -0.75 0.20 -7.89
C VAL A 44 0.51 0.96 -8.26
N ILE A 45 1.54 0.81 -7.44
CA ILE A 45 2.87 1.35 -7.68
C ILE A 45 3.90 0.23 -7.79
N LYS A 46 5.05 0.55 -8.38
CA LYS A 46 6.24 -0.28 -8.39
C LYS A 46 7.41 0.50 -7.81
N TRP A 47 7.98 0.00 -6.72
CA TRP A 47 9.18 0.58 -6.13
C TRP A 47 10.37 0.45 -7.09
N LYS A 48 11.14 1.52 -7.20
CA LYS A 48 12.40 1.61 -7.93
C LYS A 48 13.57 1.31 -6.98
N PRO A 49 14.77 0.99 -7.51
CA PRO A 49 15.95 0.72 -6.68
C PRO A 49 16.38 1.88 -5.77
N ASP A 50 15.98 3.12 -6.08
CA ASP A 50 16.23 4.31 -5.28
C ASP A 50 15.11 4.62 -4.26
N PHE A 51 14.14 3.70 -4.12
CA PHE A 51 12.96 3.80 -3.26
C PHE A 51 11.98 4.93 -3.61
N THR A 52 12.10 5.49 -4.81
CA THR A 52 10.97 6.18 -5.45
C THR A 52 10.08 5.14 -6.14
N TYR A 53 8.99 5.54 -6.82
CA TYR A 53 8.10 4.58 -7.46
C TYR A 53 7.57 5.03 -8.82
N ASP A 54 7.20 4.06 -9.64
CA ASP A 54 6.36 4.26 -10.84
C ASP A 54 4.91 3.91 -10.51
N THR A 55 3.95 4.56 -11.15
CA THR A 55 2.54 4.19 -11.05
C THR A 55 2.19 3.21 -12.18
N LEU A 56 1.86 1.97 -11.82
CA LEU A 56 1.42 0.94 -12.77
C LEU A 56 -0.08 1.06 -13.08
N LYS A 57 -0.86 1.45 -12.08
CA LYS A 57 -2.30 1.65 -12.20
C LYS A 57 -2.72 2.86 -11.36
N LYS A 58 -3.40 3.81 -11.97
CA LYS A 58 -4.01 4.91 -11.23
C LYS A 58 -5.27 4.43 -10.51
N GLY A 59 -5.36 4.64 -9.21
CA GLY A 59 -6.53 4.34 -8.40
C GLY A 59 -7.60 5.43 -8.49
N THR A 60 -8.82 5.07 -8.11
CA THR A 60 -9.95 5.99 -7.89
C THR A 60 -10.24 6.22 -6.40
N ASN A 61 -9.56 5.47 -5.51
CA ASN A 61 -9.54 5.70 -4.07
C ASN A 61 -8.11 6.04 -3.58
N ASN A 62 -7.95 6.18 -2.27
CA ASN A 62 -6.67 6.57 -1.64
C ASN A 62 -5.74 5.38 -1.33
N LEU A 63 -6.01 4.18 -1.83
CA LEU A 63 -5.15 3.02 -1.61
C LEU A 63 -4.05 2.94 -2.66
N ALA A 64 -2.85 2.58 -2.22
CA ALA A 64 -1.73 2.18 -3.06
C ALA A 64 -1.27 0.77 -2.65
N CYS A 65 -1.21 -0.11 -3.64
CA CYS A 65 -0.71 -1.47 -3.53
C CYS A 65 0.66 -1.61 -4.19
N TYR A 66 1.51 -2.46 -3.64
CA TYR A 66 2.84 -2.73 -4.16
C TYR A 66 3.34 -4.12 -3.79
N ASP A 67 4.34 -4.58 -4.54
CA ASP A 67 5.03 -5.84 -4.34
C ASP A 67 6.37 -5.61 -3.63
N LEU A 68 6.59 -6.31 -2.53
CA LEU A 68 7.83 -6.32 -1.75
C LEU A 68 8.56 -7.69 -1.82
N SER A 69 8.06 -8.62 -2.64
CA SER A 69 8.64 -9.95 -2.82
C SER A 69 10.14 -9.87 -3.15
N GLY A 70 10.96 -10.58 -2.37
CA GLY A 70 12.41 -10.62 -2.55
C GLY A 70 13.18 -9.40 -2.01
N MET A 71 12.51 -8.41 -1.41
CA MET A 71 13.18 -7.30 -0.74
C MET A 71 13.76 -7.73 0.63
N PRO A 72 14.85 -7.09 1.11
CA PRO A 72 15.42 -7.39 2.42
C PRO A 72 14.37 -7.29 3.54
N LYS A 73 14.41 -8.22 4.50
CA LYS A 73 13.48 -8.29 5.66
C LYS A 73 12.02 -8.63 5.33
N HIS A 74 11.68 -8.95 4.07
CA HIS A 74 10.35 -9.42 3.67
C HIS A 74 10.36 -10.91 3.31
N PRO A 75 9.26 -11.65 3.56
CA PRO A 75 9.07 -13.01 3.03
C PRO A 75 9.22 -13.08 1.50
N PRO A 76 9.56 -14.27 0.93
CA PRO A 76 9.76 -14.42 -0.52
C PRO A 76 8.58 -13.96 -1.37
N PHE A 77 7.35 -14.19 -0.90
CA PHE A 77 6.14 -13.58 -1.46
C PHE A 77 5.57 -12.60 -0.44
N THR A 78 5.47 -11.32 -0.82
CA THR A 78 4.89 -10.27 0.00
C THR A 78 4.28 -9.19 -0.90
N VAL A 79 2.97 -9.02 -0.82
CA VAL A 79 2.29 -7.85 -1.38
C VAL A 79 1.57 -7.09 -0.27
N GLU A 80 1.55 -5.78 -0.38
CA GLU A 80 1.04 -4.89 0.65
C GLU A 80 0.24 -3.75 0.04
N CYS A 81 -0.82 -3.33 0.73
CA CYS A 81 -1.61 -2.17 0.35
C CYS A 81 -1.87 -1.30 1.58
N THR A 82 -1.77 0.01 1.40
CA THR A 82 -2.12 0.99 2.43
C THR A 82 -2.55 2.31 1.79
N THR A 83 -2.83 3.33 2.59
CA THR A 83 -3.14 4.66 2.07
C THR A 83 -1.93 5.30 1.39
N MET A 84 -2.15 6.08 0.33
CA MET A 84 -1.07 6.81 -0.35
C MET A 84 -0.27 7.72 0.59
N ALA A 85 -0.88 8.21 1.67
CA ALA A 85 -0.22 9.04 2.67
C ALA A 85 0.90 8.31 3.44
N ASN A 86 0.95 6.98 3.36
CA ASN A 86 1.97 6.15 4.02
C ASN A 86 3.18 5.87 3.13
N LEU A 87 3.17 6.22 1.85
CA LEU A 87 4.24 5.82 0.93
C LEU A 87 5.62 6.37 1.33
N ASP A 88 5.70 7.57 1.90
CA ASP A 88 6.97 8.10 2.39
C ASP A 88 7.51 7.30 3.59
N ARG A 89 6.61 6.84 4.47
CA ARG A 89 6.95 5.94 5.58
C ARG A 89 7.46 4.59 5.06
N VAL A 90 6.80 4.02 4.04
CA VAL A 90 7.25 2.78 3.40
C VAL A 90 8.64 2.97 2.78
N ALA A 91 8.84 4.03 2.00
CA ALA A 91 10.12 4.33 1.38
C ALA A 91 11.24 4.51 2.42
N GLN A 92 10.96 5.16 3.56
CA GLN A 92 11.92 5.27 4.66
C GLN A 92 12.26 3.90 5.27
N ASN A 93 11.27 3.00 5.43
CA ASN A 93 11.52 1.64 5.92
C ASN A 93 12.42 0.87 4.96
N LEU A 94 12.08 0.86 3.67
CA LEU A 94 12.85 0.16 2.64
C LEU A 94 14.30 0.66 2.58
N LYS A 95 14.52 1.98 2.70
CA LYS A 95 15.85 2.59 2.79
C LYS A 95 16.66 2.08 3.98
N PHE A 96 16.03 1.95 5.15
CA PHE A 96 16.69 1.43 6.35
C PHE A 96 16.92 -0.08 6.27
N GLU A 97 15.96 -0.84 5.78
CA GLU A 97 16.04 -2.30 5.59
C GLU A 97 17.16 -2.70 4.62
N ALA A 98 17.37 -1.90 3.58
CA ALA A 98 18.48 -2.08 2.64
C ALA A 98 19.87 -1.91 3.28
N GLN A 99 19.97 -1.36 4.51
CA GLN A 99 21.22 -1.26 5.25
C GLN A 99 21.57 -2.55 6.02
N GLY A 100 20.73 -3.59 5.91
CA GLY A 100 21.00 -4.90 6.49
C GLY A 100 21.05 -4.86 8.02
N ASP A 101 22.18 -5.22 8.61
CA ASP A 101 22.33 -5.33 10.06
C ASP A 101 22.16 -3.99 10.79
N LYS A 102 22.40 -2.86 10.10
CA LYS A 102 22.24 -1.51 10.66
C LYS A 102 20.78 -1.03 10.72
N THR A 103 19.83 -1.80 10.17
CA THR A 103 18.42 -1.40 10.09
C THR A 103 17.88 -0.95 11.45
N LYS A 104 18.15 -1.73 12.50
CA LYS A 104 17.65 -1.44 13.85
C LYS A 104 18.21 -0.13 14.41
N ASP A 105 19.52 0.07 14.30
CA ASP A 105 20.16 1.28 14.84
C ASP A 105 19.67 2.55 14.15
N LEU A 106 19.43 2.48 12.83
CA LEU A 106 18.91 3.60 12.04
C LEU A 106 17.46 3.92 12.41
N LEU A 107 16.64 2.90 12.62
CA LEU A 107 15.28 3.06 13.11
C LEU A 107 15.28 3.71 14.49
N ASP A 108 16.04 3.16 15.44
CA ASP A 108 16.11 3.66 16.81
C ASP A 108 16.66 5.10 16.86
N ALA A 109 17.63 5.45 16.01
CA ALA A 109 18.13 6.82 15.86
C ALA A 109 17.04 7.77 15.35
N ALA A 110 16.31 7.38 14.30
CA ALA A 110 15.22 8.17 13.74
C ALA A 110 14.05 8.37 14.72
N GLU A 111 13.76 7.38 15.55
CA GLU A 111 12.78 7.54 16.64
C GLU A 111 13.27 8.56 17.68
N LYS A 112 14.56 8.48 18.05
CA LYS A 112 15.15 9.33 19.09
C LYS A 112 15.28 10.79 18.66
N ASP A 113 15.66 11.06 17.41
CA ASP A 113 15.84 12.41 16.90
C ASP A 113 14.56 13.02 16.30
N GLY A 114 13.48 12.23 16.22
CA GLY A 114 12.17 12.65 15.72
C GLY A 114 12.05 12.68 14.20
N THR A 115 13.04 12.19 13.45
CA THR A 115 13.00 12.11 11.98
C THR A 115 12.21 10.91 11.46
N ARG A 116 11.76 10.02 12.36
CA ARG A 116 10.90 8.91 11.98
C ARG A 116 9.55 9.40 11.43
N LEU A 117 9.29 9.10 10.16
CA LEU A 117 8.00 9.38 9.53
C LEU A 117 6.93 8.53 10.18
N LYS A 118 5.77 9.08 10.54
CA LYS A 118 4.68 8.32 11.16
C LYS A 118 3.69 7.87 10.08
N PRO A 119 3.09 6.68 10.18
CA PRO A 119 1.96 6.34 9.34
C PRO A 119 0.78 7.28 9.63
N GLN A 120 -0.13 7.43 8.67
CA GLN A 120 -1.38 8.15 8.86
C GLN A 120 -2.22 7.44 9.93
N TYR A 121 -2.65 8.19 10.94
CA TYR A 121 -3.51 7.66 12.00
C TYR A 121 -4.84 7.15 11.43
N GLY A 122 -5.25 5.95 11.85
CA GLY A 122 -6.44 5.25 11.36
C GLY A 122 -6.25 4.59 9.99
N SER A 123 -5.07 4.66 9.38
CA SER A 123 -4.83 4.02 8.08
C SER A 123 -4.72 2.50 8.23
N VAL A 124 -5.36 1.79 7.31
CA VAL A 124 -5.32 0.33 7.26
C VAL A 124 -4.11 -0.12 6.44
N TRP A 125 -3.45 -1.17 6.90
CA TRP A 125 -2.39 -1.87 6.22
C TRP A 125 -2.87 -3.28 5.94
N TYR A 126 -2.89 -3.67 4.68
CA TYR A 126 -3.26 -5.00 4.24
C TYR A 126 -2.01 -5.71 3.75
N HIS A 127 -1.76 -6.90 4.26
CA HIS A 127 -0.61 -7.72 3.91
C HIS A 127 -1.11 -9.07 3.39
N PHE A 128 -0.47 -9.57 2.34
CA PHE A 128 -0.61 -10.95 1.89
C PHE A 128 0.79 -11.50 1.62
N MET A 129 1.26 -12.34 2.52
CA MET A 129 2.68 -12.73 2.58
C MET A 129 2.89 -14.18 3.03
N GLY A 130 3.96 -14.80 2.53
CA GLY A 130 4.30 -16.20 2.78
C GLY A 130 5.54 -16.66 2.03
N ALA A 131 5.78 -17.98 2.05
CA ALA A 131 6.84 -18.62 1.26
C ALA A 131 6.59 -18.50 -0.26
N ASP A 132 5.32 -18.51 -0.65
CA ASP A 132 4.81 -18.30 -2.00
C ASP A 132 3.34 -17.85 -1.88
N GLN A 133 2.66 -17.63 -3.02
CA GLN A 133 1.28 -17.17 -3.05
C GLN A 133 0.28 -18.20 -2.48
N GLU A 134 0.54 -19.50 -2.63
CA GLU A 134 -0.37 -20.58 -2.19
C GLU A 134 -0.31 -20.76 -0.66
N HIS A 135 0.86 -20.50 -0.07
CA HIS A 135 1.10 -20.57 1.37
C HIS A 135 1.04 -19.21 2.07
N ALA A 136 0.66 -18.15 1.35
CA ALA A 136 0.53 -16.82 1.91
C ALA A 136 -0.72 -16.68 2.78
N ARG A 137 -0.65 -15.80 3.79
CA ARG A 137 -1.77 -15.49 4.68
C ARG A 137 -2.07 -14.02 4.65
N MET A 138 -3.35 -13.70 4.81
CA MET A 138 -3.82 -12.35 4.99
C MET A 138 -3.47 -11.90 6.40
N HIS A 139 -3.05 -10.64 6.53
CA HIS A 139 -2.91 -9.97 7.79
C HIS A 139 -3.24 -8.50 7.60
N MET A 140 -4.08 -7.94 8.45
CA MET A 140 -4.41 -6.52 8.45
C MET A 140 -4.02 -5.90 9.78
N THR A 141 -3.62 -4.63 9.73
CA THR A 141 -3.42 -3.80 10.92
C THR A 141 -3.96 -2.39 10.68
N ILE A 142 -4.22 -1.66 11.77
CA ILE A 142 -4.62 -0.24 11.70
C ILE A 142 -3.60 0.61 12.43
N ALA A 143 -2.94 1.52 11.73
CA ALA A 143 -1.92 2.38 12.33
C ALA A 143 -2.56 3.41 13.26
N VAL A 144 -2.06 3.50 14.49
CA VAL A 144 -2.50 4.45 15.52
C VAL A 144 -1.29 5.06 16.24
N PRO A 145 -0.36 5.72 15.53
CA PRO A 145 0.91 6.17 16.10
C PRO A 145 0.69 7.05 17.33
N GLY A 146 1.38 6.72 18.42
CA GLY A 146 1.29 7.40 19.72
C GLY A 146 0.10 7.00 20.59
N ALA A 147 -0.83 6.19 20.08
CA ALA A 147 -1.97 5.73 20.87
C ALA A 147 -1.54 4.76 21.96
N THR A 148 -2.25 4.79 23.09
CA THR A 148 -2.07 3.92 24.26
C THR A 148 -3.36 3.21 24.62
N THR A 149 -3.28 2.22 25.51
CA THR A 149 -4.43 1.58 26.17
C THR A 149 -5.45 2.60 26.70
N GLN A 150 -4.98 3.70 27.32
CA GLN A 150 -5.84 4.73 27.88
C GLN A 150 -6.57 5.53 26.81
N SER A 151 -5.92 5.79 25.67
CA SER A 151 -6.51 6.58 24.57
C SER A 151 -7.49 5.77 23.71
N THR A 152 -7.31 4.45 23.60
CA THR A 152 -8.11 3.58 22.72
C THR A 152 -9.12 2.72 23.48
N GLY A 153 -8.88 2.45 24.76
CA GLY A 153 -9.61 1.46 25.54
C GLY A 153 -9.27 0.00 25.20
N LEU A 154 -8.31 -0.23 24.29
CA LEU A 154 -7.90 -1.57 23.88
C LEU A 154 -6.74 -2.09 24.73
N PRO A 155 -6.69 -3.39 25.03
CA PRO A 155 -5.57 -3.98 25.78
C PRO A 155 -4.28 -3.91 24.95
N ASP A 156 -3.13 -3.78 25.62
CA ASP A 156 -1.79 -3.80 25.03
C ASP A 156 -1.17 -5.22 24.99
N LYS A 157 -1.97 -6.23 25.32
CA LYS A 157 -1.60 -7.65 25.29
C LYS A 157 -2.43 -8.39 24.26
N ALA A 158 -1.77 -9.28 23.52
CA ALA A 158 -2.43 -10.15 22.57
C ALA A 158 -3.52 -11.01 23.23
N GLY A 159 -4.64 -11.19 22.53
CA GLY A 159 -5.79 -11.97 22.97
C GLY A 159 -6.67 -12.39 21.80
N GLN A 160 -7.89 -12.86 22.09
CA GLN A 160 -8.85 -13.27 21.06
C GLN A 160 -9.51 -12.10 20.32
N GLY A 161 -9.37 -10.87 20.83
CA GLY A 161 -9.94 -9.66 20.23
C GLY A 161 -8.87 -8.68 19.76
N VAL A 162 -9.33 -7.53 19.28
CA VAL A 162 -8.47 -6.43 18.85
C VAL A 162 -7.63 -5.93 20.04
N TRP A 163 -6.35 -5.66 19.79
CA TRP A 163 -5.41 -5.17 20.80
C TRP A 163 -4.42 -4.18 20.18
N ILE A 164 -3.77 -3.36 21.01
CA ILE A 164 -2.79 -2.38 20.56
C ILE A 164 -1.35 -2.92 20.74
N MET A 165 -0.64 -3.11 19.64
CA MET A 165 0.79 -3.42 19.67
C MET A 165 1.59 -2.12 19.69
N ASN A 166 2.73 -2.12 20.40
CA ASN A 166 3.65 -0.98 20.53
C ASN A 166 2.97 0.29 21.07
N ALA A 167 2.07 0.14 22.04
CA ALA A 167 1.37 1.27 22.68
C ALA A 167 2.33 2.39 23.09
N GLY A 168 1.98 3.63 22.75
CA GLY A 168 2.72 4.85 23.07
C GLY A 168 3.88 5.18 22.13
N THR A 169 4.20 4.33 21.14
CA THR A 169 5.29 4.59 20.18
C THR A 169 4.78 5.10 18.84
N SER A 170 5.68 5.57 17.98
CA SER A 170 5.35 5.93 16.59
C SER A 170 4.90 4.73 15.72
N THR A 171 5.13 3.50 16.19
CA THR A 171 4.76 2.24 15.53
C THR A 171 3.52 1.60 16.13
N ALA A 172 2.82 2.30 17.02
CA ALA A 172 1.58 1.81 17.60
C ALA A 172 0.55 1.46 16.51
N HIS A 173 0.01 0.25 16.58
CA HIS A 173 -0.99 -0.23 15.63
C HIS A 173 -1.96 -1.21 16.29
N LEU A 174 -3.18 -1.27 15.76
CA LEU A 174 -4.18 -2.23 16.17
C LEU A 174 -3.95 -3.53 15.43
N MET A 175 -3.87 -4.61 16.19
CA MET A 175 -3.84 -5.96 15.71
C MET A 175 -5.25 -6.51 15.70
N THR A 176 -5.63 -7.17 14.61
CA THR A 176 -6.97 -7.73 14.39
C THR A 176 -6.84 -9.24 14.18
N PRO A 177 -6.89 -10.05 15.26
CA PRO A 177 -6.79 -11.51 15.15
C PRO A 177 -8.03 -12.15 14.52
N GLY A 178 -7.85 -13.30 13.86
CA GLY A 178 -8.96 -14.12 13.36
C GLY A 178 -9.49 -13.75 11.97
N GLU A 179 -8.65 -13.08 11.18
CA GLU A 179 -8.92 -12.71 9.78
C GLU A 179 -8.73 -13.87 8.80
#